data_AF-A0A0S8IIB1-F1
#
_entry.id   AF-A0A0S8IIB1-F1
#
_cell.length_a   1.000
_cell.length_b   1.000
_cell.length_c   1.000
_cell.angle_alpha   90.00
_cell.angle_beta   90.00
_cell.angle_gamma   90.00
#
_symmetry.space_group_name_H-M   'P 1'
#
loop_
_entity.id
_entity.type
_entity.pdbx_description
1 polymer ?
#
loop_
_entity_poly.entity_id
_entity_poly.type
_entity_poly.pdbx_seq_one_letter_code
_entity_poly.pdbx_strand_id
1 'polypeptide(L)' 'PMRNIEPLKKIFQGNDKGIIFVDNEKVFKDEVAKYGHQDYFIDLMGGEFGHCTEKGNRLLAENIAKVILREVFGK' A
#
# COMPACT_ATOMS: atom_id res chain seq x y z
N PRO A 1 3.21 -3.21 -0.01
CA PRO A 1 1.99 -3.97 -0.40
C PRO A 1 2.30 -5.47 -0.35
N MET A 2 2.07 -6.28 0.68
CA MET A 2 0.91 -6.62 1.49
C MET A 2 1.30 -6.74 2.98
N ARG A 3 2.41 -6.11 3.35
CA ARG A 3 2.94 -6.12 4.72
C ARG A 3 2.16 -5.18 5.62
N ASN A 4 2.07 -5.58 6.88
CA ASN A 4 1.52 -4.77 7.96
C ASN A 4 2.27 -3.44 8.11
N ILE A 5 1.52 -2.35 8.24
CA ILE A 5 2.03 -0.98 8.38
C ILE A 5 2.53 -0.66 9.80
N GLU A 6 2.09 -1.40 10.82
CA GLU A 6 2.41 -1.14 12.23
C GLU A 6 3.92 -1.12 12.54
N PRO A 7 4.77 -2.02 12.00
CA PRO A 7 6.22 -1.89 12.16
C PRO A 7 6.78 -0.57 11.62
N LEU A 8 6.24 -0.06 10.51
CA LEU A 8 6.66 1.22 9.94
C LEU A 8 6.25 2.38 10.85
N LYS A 9 5.01 2.38 11.35
CA LYS A 9 4.55 3.40 12.32
C LYS A 9 5.42 3.43 13.57
N LYS A 10 5.80 2.25 14.09
CA LYS A 10 6.67 2.13 15.27
C LYS A 10 8.06 2.76 15.05
N ILE A 11 8.62 2.67 13.85
CA ILE A 11 9.91 3.31 13.53
C ILE A 11 9.83 4.85 13.69
N PHE A 12 8.68 5.44 13.34
CA PHE A 12 8.44 6.88 13.43
C PHE A 12 7.73 7.30 14.72
N GLN A 13 7.53 6.39 15.67
CA GLN A 13 6.81 6.69 16.90
C GLN A 13 7.49 7.84 17.66
N GLY A 14 6.72 8.89 17.95
CA GLY A 14 7.22 10.10 18.61
C GLY A 14 7.82 11.15 17.67
N ASN A 15 7.96 10.86 16.37
CA ASN A 15 8.46 11.75 15.32
C ASN A 15 7.59 11.70 14.05
N ASP A 16 6.31 11.41 14.19
CA ASP A 16 5.36 11.19 13.09
C ASP A 16 4.62 12.47 12.64
N LYS A 17 4.96 13.63 13.22
CA LYS A 17 4.36 14.91 12.85
C LYS A 17 4.62 15.23 11.37
N GLY A 18 3.52 15.36 10.60
CA GLY A 18 3.58 15.63 9.16
C GLY A 18 3.73 14.38 8.29
N ILE A 19 3.77 13.19 8.88
CA ILE A 19 3.78 11.92 8.14
C ILE A 19 2.35 11.41 7.99
N ILE A 20 1.95 11.12 6.75
CA ILE A 20 0.69 10.44 6.44
C ILE A 20 1.00 8.99 6.09
N PHE A 21 0.49 8.07 6.89
CA PHE A 21 0.65 6.63 6.67
C PHE A 21 -0.46 6.10 5.77
N VAL A 22 -0.08 5.44 4.67
CA VAL A 22 -1.02 4.79 3.73
C VAL A 22 -0.91 3.28 3.86
N ASP A 23 -1.96 2.66 4.40
CA ASP A 23 -2.05 1.21 4.49
C ASP A 23 -2.52 0.60 3.16
N ASN A 24 -1.73 -0.34 2.65
CA ASN A 24 -1.98 -1.05 1.40
C ASN A 24 -2.25 -2.54 1.62
N GLU A 25 -2.11 -3.06 2.84
CA GLU A 25 -2.14 -4.50 3.13
C GLU A 25 -3.47 -5.11 2.68
N LYS A 26 -4.58 -4.65 3.24
CA LYS A 26 -5.89 -5.25 2.97
C LYS A 26 -6.28 -5.13 1.50
N VAL A 27 -6.10 -3.95 0.91
CA VAL A 27 -6.48 -3.68 -0.48
C VAL A 27 -5.73 -4.61 -1.44
N PHE A 28 -4.42 -4.78 -1.26
CA PHE A 28 -3.66 -5.71 -2.10
C PHE A 28 -4.00 -7.17 -1.80
N LYS A 29 -4.15 -7.57 -0.54
CA LYS A 29 -4.52 -8.96 -0.18
C LYS A 29 -5.86 -9.38 -0.79
N ASP A 30 -6.86 -8.51 -0.72
CA ASP A 30 -8.19 -8.78 -1.28
C ASP A 30 -8.14 -8.95 -2.81
N GLU A 31 -7.35 -8.13 -3.49
CA GLU A 31 -7.25 -8.15 -4.96
C GLU A 31 -6.39 -9.32 -5.46
N VAL A 32 -5.27 -9.59 -4.79
CA VAL A 32 -4.43 -10.76 -5.06
C VAL A 32 -5.18 -12.07 -4.81
N ALA A 33 -6.03 -12.13 -3.77
CA ALA A 33 -6.86 -13.31 -3.52
C ALA A 33 -7.87 -13.59 -4.64
N LYS A 34 -8.33 -12.56 -5.36
CA LYS A 34 -9.30 -12.70 -6.46
C LYS A 34 -8.64 -13.06 -7.79
N TYR A 35 -7.52 -12.41 -8.11
CA TYR A 35 -6.93 -12.48 -9.45
C TYR A 35 -5.55 -13.14 -9.49
N GLY A 36 -4.99 -13.48 -8.34
CA GLY A 36 -3.65 -14.07 -8.22
C GLY A 36 -2.54 -13.02 -8.14
N HIS A 37 -1.37 -13.49 -7.73
CA HIS A 37 -0.20 -12.64 -7.51
C HIS A 37 0.35 -12.02 -8.79
N GLN A 38 0.39 -12.80 -9.88
CA GLN A 38 1.01 -12.39 -11.16
C GLN A 38 0.26 -11.23 -11.84
N ASP A 39 -1.02 -11.03 -11.49
CA ASP A 39 -1.82 -9.90 -11.98
C ASP A 39 -1.36 -8.56 -11.39
N TYR A 40 -0.80 -8.58 -10.18
CA TYR A 40 -0.45 -7.39 -9.41
C TYR A 40 1.06 -7.21 -9.23
N PHE A 41 1.85 -8.27 -9.38
CA PHE A 41 3.29 -8.27 -9.13
C PHE A 41 4.05 -8.95 -10.28
N ILE A 42 5.14 -8.28 -10.71
CA ILE A 42 6.14 -8.83 -11.66
C ILE A 42 7.03 -9.84 -10.93
N ASP A 43 7.39 -9.52 -9.69
CA ASP A 43 8.16 -10.38 -8.80
C ASP A 43 7.65 -10.28 -7.36
N LEU A 44 8.03 -11.25 -6.53
CA LEU A 44 7.70 -11.26 -5.11
C LEU A 44 8.91 -11.64 -4.29
N MET A 45 9.23 -10.77 -3.34
CA MET A 45 10.15 -11.04 -2.25
C MET A 45 9.34 -11.56 -1.05
N GLY A 46 9.65 -12.77 -0.60
CA GLY A 46 9.00 -13.39 0.56
C GLY A 46 7.51 -13.68 0.36
N GLY A 47 6.99 -13.64 -0.87
CA GLY A 47 5.55 -13.79 -1.17
C GLY A 47 4.70 -12.60 -0.74
N GLU A 48 5.30 -11.51 -0.26
CA GLU A 48 4.56 -10.43 0.39
C GLU A 48 4.64 -9.10 -0.35
N PHE A 49 5.70 -8.79 -1.10
CA PHE A 49 5.87 -7.52 -1.80
C PHE A 49 6.89 -7.65 -2.93
N GLY A 50 6.86 -6.74 -3.91
CA GLY A 50 7.81 -6.71 -5.01
C GLY A 50 7.46 -5.61 -6.01
N HIS A 51 8.04 -5.67 -7.21
CA HIS A 51 7.71 -4.75 -8.28
C HIS A 51 6.28 -5.00 -8.78
N CYS A 52 5.46 -3.96 -8.81
CA CYS A 52 4.09 -4.06 -9.28
C CYS A 52 4.03 -4.12 -10.81
N THR A 53 3.04 -4.83 -11.35
CA THR A 53 2.61 -4.67 -12.75
C THR A 53 1.98 -3.29 -12.97
N GLU A 54 1.60 -2.95 -14.19
CA GLU A 54 0.79 -1.74 -14.46
C GLU A 54 -0.51 -1.73 -13.63
N LYS A 55 -1.19 -2.88 -13.56
CA LYS A 55 -2.41 -3.06 -12.76
C LYS A 55 -2.15 -2.88 -11.25
N GLY A 56 -1.03 -3.41 -10.74
CA GLY A 56 -0.59 -3.18 -9.37
C GLY A 56 -0.23 -1.73 -9.06
N ASN A 57 0.49 -1.06 -9.96
CA ASN A 57 0.81 0.35 -9.82
C ASN A 57 -0.44 1.22 -9.83
N ARG A 58 -1.43 0.88 -10.66
CA ARG A 58 -2.73 1.55 -10.67
C ARG A 58 -3.45 1.42 -9.33
N LEU A 59 -3.53 0.22 -8.77
CA LEU A 59 -4.15 -0.03 -7.46
C LEU A 59 -3.45 0.76 -6.34
N LEU A 60 -2.11 0.77 -6.35
CA LEU A 60 -1.30 1.51 -5.38
C LEU A 60 -1.57 3.02 -5.48
N ALA A 61 -1.49 3.57 -6.69
CA ALA A 61 -1.69 4.99 -6.94
C ALA A 61 -3.10 5.45 -6.55
N GLU A 62 -4.13 4.67 -6.87
CA GLU A 62 -5.51 5.00 -6.49
C GLU A 62 -5.71 5.00 -4.96
N ASN A 63 -5.09 4.06 -4.24
CA ASN A 63 -5.16 4.03 -2.78
C ASN A 63 -4.47 5.25 -2.15
N ILE A 64 -3.26 5.61 -2.63
CA ILE A 64 -2.53 6.79 -2.17
C ILE A 64 -3.32 8.07 -2.48
N ALA A 65 -3.85 8.20 -3.70
CA ALA A 65 -4.62 9.37 -4.12
C ALA A 65 -5.84 9.60 -3.24
N LYS A 66 -6.57 8.54 -2.87
CA LYS A 66 -7.71 8.63 -1.92
C LYS A 66 -7.29 9.22 -0.58
N VAL A 67 -6.13 8.81 -0.06
CA VAL A 67 -5.61 9.35 1.21
C VAL A 67 -5.20 10.82 1.06
N ILE A 68 -4.51 11.18 -0.02
CA ILE A 68 -4.12 12.58 -0.27
C ILE A 68 -5.37 13.47 -0.35
N LEU A 69 -6.36 13.07 -1.15
CA LEU A 69 -7.61 13.80 -1.30
C LEU A 69 -8.31 13.99 0.05
N ARG A 70 -8.31 12.99 0.93
CA ARG A 70 -8.91 13.07 2.26
C ARG A 70 -8.12 13.95 3.24
N GLU A 71 -6.82 13.72 3.36
CA GLU A 71 -5.99 14.29 4.44
C GLU A 71 -5.43 15.68 4.12
N VAL A 72 -5.27 15.99 2.83
CA VAL A 72 -4.67 17.25 2.36
C VAL A 72 -5.73 18.20 1.80
N PHE A 73 -6.65 17.69 0.97
CA PHE A 73 -7.63 18.53 0.27
C PHE A 73 -9.05 18.48 0.87
N GLY A 74 -9.36 17.48 1.70
CA GLY A 74 -10.67 17.28 2.32
C GLY A 74 -10.84 18.00 3.66
N LYS A 75 -9.94 18.93 3.99
CA LYS A 75 -9.98 19.77 5.19
C LYS A 75 -10.62 21.12 4.91
#